data_AF-A0A0B6YTX1-F1
#
_entry.id   AF-A0A0B6YTX1-F1
#
_cell.length_a   1.000
_cell.length_b   1.000
_cell.length_c   1.000
_cell.angle_alpha   90.00
_cell.angle_beta   90.00
_cell.angle_gamma   90.00
#
_symmetry.space_group_name_H-M   'P 1'
#
loop_
_entity.id
_entity.type
_entity.pdbx_description
1 polymer ?
#
loop_
_entity_poly.entity_id
_entity_poly.type
_entity_poly.pdbx_seq_one_letter_code
_entity_poly.pdbx_strand_id
1 'polypeptide(L)'
;DVGHLIASYSPTHASWMKSEMEGLKKQMKMTDEDKLKLYEELVRCRKALSESRLLQRPSQETGSSFIRNTLRRLTKSKMDRMRSMSTGDASSNFSVDYWSYTKTGIKQSLTVIYDPSMEETAVKMFTQILIYAGIEESEEYNEEEKMNMVQNLMQRCLESDFICNEFFLQLIKQTTDHPDKKYNLKPHPNSTVNSRSWQLMAVTASTLSPANTRVQKYVVCHLKKCSMDTTTEEGKFARFSLKCLTRSIEKKRRKFPPSVPEIQCVMQRKPITQKIYFLNGEQRVIEFDSA
;
A
#
# COMPACT_ATOMS: atom_id res chain seq x y z
N ASP A 1 1.42 8.13 -37.96
CA ASP A 1 1.01 7.74 -36.61
C ASP A 1 1.78 6.47 -36.22
N VAL A 2 2.67 6.56 -35.23
CA VAL A 2 3.52 5.45 -34.79
C VAL A 2 2.69 4.27 -34.26
N GLY A 3 1.50 4.55 -33.70
CA GLY A 3 0.59 3.52 -33.20
C GLY A 3 0.05 2.60 -34.31
N HIS A 4 -0.22 3.15 -35.50
CA HIS A 4 -0.63 2.36 -36.67
C HIS A 4 0.50 1.48 -37.21
N LEU A 5 1.75 1.97 -37.14
CA LEU A 5 2.92 1.23 -37.62
C LEU A 5 3.26 0.05 -36.69
N ILE A 6 3.08 0.20 -35.38
CA ILE A 6 3.27 -0.90 -34.42
C ILE A 6 2.16 -1.95 -34.57
N ALA A 7 0.92 -1.50 -34.81
CA ALA A 7 -0.22 -2.40 -34.99
C ALA A 7 -0.11 -3.31 -36.23
N SER A 8 0.53 -2.84 -37.30
CA SER A 8 0.74 -3.62 -38.51
C SER A 8 1.89 -4.62 -38.41
N TYR A 9 2.94 -4.32 -37.63
CA TYR A 9 4.11 -5.20 -37.48
C TYR A 9 4.05 -6.12 -36.25
N SER A 10 3.27 -5.79 -35.22
CA SER A 10 3.12 -6.66 -34.04
C SER A 10 1.75 -6.51 -33.36
N PRO A 11 0.75 -7.30 -33.79
CA PRO A 11 -0.61 -7.25 -33.25
C PRO A 11 -0.69 -7.50 -31.73
N THR A 12 0.24 -8.28 -31.17
CA THR A 12 0.33 -8.56 -29.74
C THR A 12 0.66 -7.31 -28.92
N HIS A 13 1.53 -6.43 -29.41
CA HIS A 13 1.95 -5.19 -28.72
C HIS A 13 1.00 -4.01 -28.98
N ALA A 14 0.16 -4.10 -30.02
CA ALA A 14 -0.85 -3.08 -30.32
C ALA A 14 -1.89 -2.90 -29.20
N SER A 15 -2.14 -3.97 -28.43
CA SER A 15 -3.10 -3.99 -27.32
C SER A 15 -2.66 -3.13 -26.12
N TRP A 16 -1.34 -2.94 -25.94
CA TRP A 16 -0.78 -2.23 -24.78
C TRP A 16 -1.05 -0.72 -24.82
N MET A 17 -1.02 -0.11 -26.01
CA MET A 17 -1.30 1.32 -26.17
C MET A 17 -2.78 1.67 -25.99
N LYS A 18 -3.70 0.79 -26.41
CA LYS A 18 -5.15 1.04 -26.28
C LYS A 18 -5.61 0.97 -24.83
N SER A 19 -5.07 0.04 -24.04
CA SER A 19 -5.40 -0.15 -22.63
C SER A 19 -5.07 1.10 -21.78
N GLU A 20 -3.96 1.77 -22.08
CA GLU A 20 -3.51 2.91 -21.29
C GLU A 20 -4.32 4.20 -21.56
N MET A 21 -4.79 4.40 -22.80
CA MET A 21 -5.65 5.54 -23.17
C MET A 21 -7.13 5.35 -22.82
N GLU A 22 -7.66 4.13 -22.89
CA GLU A 22 -9.07 3.85 -22.54
C GLU A 22 -9.32 3.84 -21.03
N GLY A 23 -8.33 3.42 -20.22
CA GLY A 23 -8.42 3.46 -18.76
C GLY A 23 -8.55 4.87 -18.16
N LEU A 24 -8.09 5.90 -18.88
CA LEU A 24 -8.18 7.30 -18.45
C LEU A 24 -9.58 7.91 -18.69
N LYS A 25 -10.38 7.36 -19.62
CA LYS A 25 -11.69 7.93 -20.00
C LYS A 25 -12.87 7.40 -19.18
N LYS A 26 -12.68 6.36 -18.36
CA LYS A 26 -13.71 5.81 -17.45
C LYS A 26 -13.44 6.16 -15.98
N GLN A 27 -13.27 7.44 -15.65
CA GLN A 27 -13.60 7.88 -14.29
C GLN A 27 -15.10 8.13 -14.21
N MET A 28 -15.90 7.04 -14.22
CA MET A 28 -17.27 7.14 -13.72
C MET A 28 -17.18 7.55 -12.24
N LYS A 29 -17.77 8.69 -11.88
CA LYS A 29 -17.96 9.07 -10.49
C LYS A 29 -18.68 7.92 -9.80
N MET A 30 -17.96 7.19 -8.95
CA MET A 30 -18.44 6.04 -8.20
C MET A 30 -19.67 6.44 -7.37
N THR A 31 -20.78 5.71 -7.51
CA THR A 31 -22.05 6.03 -6.84
C THR A 31 -21.92 5.80 -5.34
N ASP A 32 -22.76 6.44 -4.52
CA ASP A 32 -22.75 6.22 -3.06
C ASP A 32 -23.08 4.77 -2.68
N GLU A 33 -23.79 4.04 -3.53
CA GLU A 33 -24.03 2.60 -3.39
C GLU A 33 -22.75 1.79 -3.61
N ASP A 34 -21.97 2.12 -4.64
CA ASP A 34 -20.68 1.48 -4.89
C ASP A 34 -19.70 1.75 -3.74
N LYS A 35 -19.74 2.97 -3.16
CA LYS A 35 -18.97 3.30 -1.96
C LYS A 35 -19.34 2.36 -0.81
N LEU A 36 -20.62 2.20 -0.54
CA LEU A 36 -21.13 1.34 0.52
C LEU A 36 -20.69 -0.12 0.32
N LYS A 37 -20.86 -0.67 -0.88
CA LYS A 37 -20.44 -2.03 -1.22
C LYS A 37 -18.95 -2.26 -0.95
N LEU A 38 -18.11 -1.26 -1.27
CA LEU A 38 -16.67 -1.34 -1.04
C LEU A 38 -16.32 -1.29 0.45
N TYR A 39 -17.04 -0.49 1.25
CA TYR A 39 -16.89 -0.51 2.71
C TYR A 39 -17.27 -1.87 3.30
N GLU A 40 -18.38 -2.46 2.86
CA GLU A 40 -18.81 -3.80 3.29
C GLU A 40 -17.79 -4.88 2.90
N GLU A 41 -17.22 -4.78 1.71
CA GLU A 41 -16.15 -5.68 1.25
C GLU A 41 -14.89 -5.58 2.13
N LEU A 42 -14.51 -4.36 2.54
CA LEU A 42 -13.37 -4.15 3.45
C LEU A 42 -13.62 -4.82 4.80
N VAL A 43 -14.83 -4.67 5.35
CA VAL A 43 -15.23 -5.32 6.61
C VAL A 43 -15.19 -6.84 6.48
N ARG A 44 -15.69 -7.38 5.36
CA ARG A 44 -15.63 -8.81 5.06
C ARG A 44 -14.19 -9.32 4.98
N CYS A 45 -13.27 -8.55 4.36
CA CYS A 45 -11.86 -8.90 4.29
C CYS A 45 -11.21 -8.97 5.68
N ARG A 46 -11.46 -7.96 6.54
CA ARG A 46 -10.96 -7.96 7.92
C ARG A 46 -11.51 -9.13 8.72
N LYS A 47 -12.81 -9.41 8.61
CA LYS A 47 -13.43 -10.57 9.26
C LYS A 47 -12.79 -11.89 8.82
N ALA A 48 -12.63 -12.08 7.50
CA ALA A 48 -12.01 -13.27 6.94
C ALA A 48 -10.54 -13.44 7.38
N LEU A 49 -9.80 -12.34 7.58
CA LEU A 49 -8.44 -12.38 8.14
C LEU A 49 -8.45 -12.71 9.64
N SER A 50 -9.34 -12.12 10.43
CA SER A 50 -9.48 -12.39 11.87
C SER A 50 -9.90 -13.82 12.19
N GLU A 51 -10.75 -14.41 11.35
CA GLU A 51 -11.18 -15.81 11.45
C GLU A 51 -10.12 -16.76 10.90
N SER A 52 -9.20 -16.26 10.08
CA SER A 52 -8.05 -17.03 9.65
C SER A 52 -7.01 -17.09 10.78
N ARG A 53 -6.38 -18.25 10.96
CA ARG A 53 -5.23 -18.41 11.89
C ARG A 53 -3.95 -17.72 11.39
N LEU A 54 -4.08 -16.73 10.49
CA LEU A 54 -2.99 -16.00 9.88
C LEU A 54 -2.56 -14.81 10.73
N LEU A 55 -3.47 -14.17 11.45
CA LEU A 55 -3.16 -12.99 12.25
C LEU A 55 -2.66 -13.34 13.64
N GLN A 56 -1.64 -12.62 14.09
CA GLN A 56 -1.17 -12.65 15.45
C GLN A 56 -2.14 -11.86 16.34
N ARG A 57 -2.61 -12.47 17.43
CA ARG A 57 -3.54 -11.78 18.34
C ARG A 57 -2.81 -10.66 19.06
N PRO A 58 -3.42 -9.48 19.24
CA PRO A 58 -2.84 -8.43 20.06
C PRO A 58 -2.54 -8.95 21.47
N SER A 59 -1.37 -8.63 22.00
CA SER A 59 -1.05 -8.84 23.41
C SER A 59 -2.12 -8.12 24.24
N GLN A 60 -2.79 -8.82 25.16
CA GLN A 60 -3.78 -8.18 26.03
C GLN A 60 -3.04 -7.25 27.01
N GLU A 61 -2.81 -5.99 26.62
CA GLU A 61 -2.45 -4.95 27.58
C GLU A 61 -3.71 -4.65 28.41
N THR A 62 -3.72 -5.17 29.64
CA THR A 62 -4.75 -4.96 30.65
C THR A 62 -4.99 -3.47 30.87
N GLY A 63 -6.11 -2.93 30.37
CA GLY A 63 -6.71 -1.76 31.02
C GLY A 63 -7.34 -0.66 30.16
N SER A 64 -7.12 -0.56 28.84
CA SER A 64 -7.49 0.69 28.14
C SER A 64 -8.53 0.64 27.02
N SER A 65 -8.97 -0.54 26.55
CA SER A 65 -9.89 -0.62 25.39
C SER A 65 -11.39 -0.59 25.73
N PHE A 66 -11.80 -0.92 26.95
CA PHE A 66 -13.24 -1.04 27.28
C PHE A 66 -13.97 0.31 27.40
N ILE A 67 -13.29 1.38 27.79
CA ILE A 67 -13.96 2.64 28.18
C ILE A 67 -14.19 3.60 27.00
N ARG A 68 -13.42 3.49 25.90
CA ARG A 68 -13.55 4.41 24.74
C ARG A 68 -14.77 4.15 23.85
N ASN A 69 -15.26 2.91 23.80
CA ASN A 69 -16.34 2.54 22.87
C ASN A 69 -17.75 2.94 23.36
N THR A 70 -17.94 3.13 24.67
CA THR A 70 -19.27 3.37 25.24
C THR A 70 -19.74 4.84 25.12
N LEU A 71 -18.83 5.82 24.99
CA LEU A 71 -19.17 7.25 25.10
C LEU A 71 -19.33 8.01 23.77
N ARG A 72 -19.11 7.38 22.60
CA ARG A 72 -19.29 8.03 21.28
C ARG A 72 -20.64 7.76 20.62
N ARG A 73 -21.56 7.11 21.33
CA ARG A 73 -22.91 6.84 20.84
C ARG A 73 -23.80 7.95 21.35
N LEU A 74 -24.00 8.98 20.54
CA LEU A 74 -25.21 9.79 20.40
C LEU A 74 -24.83 10.96 19.48
N THR A 75 -25.51 11.09 18.33
CA THR A 75 -25.27 12.02 17.20
C THR A 75 -24.17 11.64 16.19
N LYS A 76 -24.40 10.57 15.42
CA LYS A 76 -23.57 10.22 14.24
C LYS A 76 -24.39 10.12 12.97
N SER A 77 -23.92 10.80 11.91
CA SER A 77 -24.43 10.73 10.54
C SER A 77 -24.41 9.27 10.02
N LYS A 78 -25.22 8.95 9.00
CA LYS A 78 -25.23 7.61 8.35
C LYS A 78 -23.82 7.16 7.96
N MET A 79 -22.96 8.08 7.53
CA MET A 79 -21.55 7.80 7.21
C MET A 79 -20.70 7.46 8.45
N ASP A 80 -20.95 8.11 9.59
CA ASP A 80 -20.27 7.80 10.85
C ASP A 80 -20.81 6.54 11.53
N ARG A 81 -22.07 6.14 11.26
CA ARG A 81 -22.59 4.81 11.59
C ARG A 81 -21.95 3.71 10.72
N MET A 82 -21.70 3.98 9.44
CA MET A 82 -20.98 3.02 8.59
C MET A 82 -19.51 2.87 9.02
N ARG A 83 -18.85 3.96 9.43
CA ARG A 83 -17.56 3.88 10.16
C ARG A 83 -17.71 3.09 11.45
N SER A 84 -18.80 3.28 12.20
CA SER A 84 -19.09 2.49 13.40
C SER A 84 -19.34 0.99 13.13
N MET A 85 -19.71 0.60 11.91
CA MET A 85 -19.86 -0.81 11.51
C MET A 85 -18.56 -1.44 11.01
N SER A 86 -17.62 -0.63 10.49
CA SER A 86 -16.25 -1.06 10.22
C SER A 86 -15.37 -1.20 11.47
N THR A 87 -15.91 -0.82 12.62
CA THR A 87 -15.20 -0.74 13.90
C THR A 87 -15.77 -1.78 14.85
N GLY A 88 -15.22 -2.99 14.73
CA GLY A 88 -15.38 -4.05 15.72
C GLY A 88 -16.82 -4.53 15.88
N ASP A 89 -17.10 -5.70 15.29
CA ASP A 89 -17.93 -6.64 16.03
C ASP A 89 -17.28 -6.76 17.43
N ALA A 90 -18.03 -6.47 18.49
CA ALA A 90 -17.57 -6.59 19.87
C ALA A 90 -17.11 -8.03 20.23
N SER A 91 -17.30 -8.97 19.31
CA SER A 91 -16.85 -10.37 19.36
C SER A 91 -15.50 -10.63 18.68
N SER A 92 -14.91 -9.68 17.94
CA SER A 92 -13.60 -9.87 17.31
C SER A 92 -12.46 -9.44 18.25
N ASN A 93 -11.46 -10.31 18.43
CA ASN A 93 -10.26 -10.04 19.24
C ASN A 93 -9.36 -8.90 18.68
N PHE A 94 -9.77 -8.24 17.60
CA PHE A 94 -8.98 -7.23 16.89
C PHE A 94 -9.70 -5.88 16.94
N SER A 95 -9.22 -4.99 17.80
CA SER A 95 -9.76 -3.63 17.92
C SER A 95 -9.50 -2.79 16.67
N VAL A 96 -10.14 -1.62 16.56
CA VAL A 96 -9.90 -0.66 15.47
C VAL A 96 -8.42 -0.29 15.38
N ASP A 97 -7.80 -0.07 16.54
CA ASP A 97 -6.41 0.36 16.66
C ASP A 97 -5.43 -0.69 16.10
N TYR A 98 -5.83 -1.97 16.05
CA TYR A 98 -5.05 -3.01 15.39
C TYR A 98 -4.85 -2.72 13.89
N TRP A 99 -5.91 -2.26 13.23
CA TRP A 99 -5.95 -2.06 11.77
C TRP A 99 -5.52 -0.67 11.32
N SER A 100 -5.48 0.31 12.23
CA SER A 100 -5.23 1.71 11.91
C SER A 100 -3.82 2.15 12.24
N TYR A 101 -3.46 3.32 11.70
CA TYR A 101 -2.18 3.97 11.88
C TYR A 101 -1.72 4.03 13.35
N THR A 102 -0.42 3.84 13.56
CA THR A 102 0.24 4.04 14.85
C THR A 102 1.57 4.76 14.64
N LYS A 103 1.98 5.53 15.66
CA LYS A 103 3.33 6.11 15.76
C LYS A 103 4.29 5.21 16.56
N THR A 104 3.74 4.25 17.29
CA THR A 104 4.51 3.35 18.15
C THR A 104 4.91 2.10 17.37
N GLY A 105 6.17 1.68 17.50
CA GLY A 105 6.66 0.42 16.96
C GLY A 105 5.83 -0.78 17.44
N ILE A 106 5.71 -1.79 16.58
CA ILE A 106 5.07 -3.06 16.94
C ILE A 106 6.04 -3.92 17.76
N LYS A 107 5.51 -4.68 18.72
CA LYS A 107 6.30 -5.60 19.57
C LYS A 107 6.34 -7.04 19.02
N GLN A 108 5.46 -7.35 18.08
CA GLN A 108 5.30 -8.64 17.40
C GLN A 108 4.75 -8.39 16.00
N SER A 109 4.94 -9.33 15.07
CA SER A 109 4.35 -9.24 13.73
C SER A 109 2.82 -9.22 13.77
N LEU A 110 2.18 -8.69 12.71
CA LEU A 110 0.72 -8.72 12.54
C LEU A 110 0.22 -10.10 12.11
N THR A 111 1.09 -10.90 11.49
CA THR A 111 0.85 -12.28 11.11
C THR A 111 1.57 -13.25 12.02
N VAL A 112 1.07 -14.48 12.13
CA VAL A 112 1.75 -15.56 12.84
C VAL A 112 2.96 -15.99 12.01
N ILE A 113 4.16 -15.70 12.51
CA ILE A 113 5.43 -16.13 11.94
C ILE A 113 6.13 -17.03 12.97
N TYR A 114 6.30 -18.31 12.66
CA TYR A 114 6.84 -19.29 13.62
C TYR A 114 8.37 -19.27 13.74
N ASP A 115 9.05 -18.79 12.71
CA ASP A 115 10.50 -18.65 12.72
C ASP A 115 10.88 -17.35 13.45
N PRO A 116 11.59 -17.44 14.60
CA PRO A 116 11.94 -16.25 15.38
C PRO A 116 12.78 -15.23 14.62
N SER A 117 13.65 -15.68 13.71
CA SER A 117 14.49 -14.77 12.92
C SER A 117 13.68 -13.98 11.88
N MET A 118 12.66 -14.62 11.31
CA MET A 118 11.71 -13.94 10.41
C MET A 118 10.77 -13.01 11.18
N GLU A 119 10.35 -13.39 12.39
CA GLU A 119 9.55 -12.51 13.25
C GLU A 119 10.32 -11.25 13.64
N GLU A 120 11.59 -11.39 14.05
CA GLU A 120 12.48 -10.25 14.32
C GLU A 120 12.63 -9.36 13.07
N THR A 121 12.81 -9.98 11.90
CA THR A 121 12.87 -9.27 10.62
C THR A 121 11.58 -8.49 10.36
N ALA A 122 10.41 -9.09 10.57
CA ALA A 122 9.11 -8.46 10.39
C ALA A 122 8.90 -7.25 11.32
N VAL A 123 9.28 -7.39 12.60
CA VAL A 123 9.23 -6.28 13.57
C VAL A 123 10.19 -5.16 13.16
N LYS A 124 11.43 -5.50 12.78
CA LYS A 124 12.42 -4.54 12.29
C LYS A 124 11.94 -3.80 11.03
N MET A 125 11.23 -4.48 10.13
CA MET A 125 10.65 -3.83 8.95
C MET A 125 9.63 -2.75 9.32
N PHE A 126 8.86 -2.94 10.40
CA PHE A 126 7.95 -1.90 10.88
C PHE A 126 8.70 -0.68 11.42
N THR A 127 9.78 -0.88 12.19
CA THR A 127 10.69 0.19 12.61
C THR A 127 11.25 0.95 11.40
N GLN A 128 11.66 0.23 10.35
CA GLN A 128 12.13 0.85 9.11
C GLN A 128 11.04 1.66 8.39
N ILE A 129 9.76 1.29 8.49
CA ILE A 129 8.64 2.12 8.02
C ILE A 129 8.58 3.43 8.83
N LEU A 130 8.70 3.36 10.16
CA LEU A 130 8.65 4.54 11.03
C LEU A 130 9.84 5.48 10.79
N ILE A 131 11.05 4.94 10.62
CA ILE A 131 12.27 5.70 10.26
C ILE A 131 12.09 6.36 8.89
N TYR A 132 11.65 5.61 7.88
CA TYR A 132 11.43 6.17 6.54
C TYR A 132 10.41 7.31 6.56
N ALA A 133 9.35 7.16 7.37
CA ALA A 133 8.32 8.16 7.51
C ALA A 133 8.74 9.38 8.35
N GLY A 134 9.90 9.33 9.03
CA GLY A 134 10.38 10.39 9.91
C GLY A 134 9.64 10.45 11.26
N ILE A 135 9.05 9.33 11.69
CA ILE A 135 8.43 9.20 13.02
C ILE A 135 9.49 8.80 14.05
N GLU A 136 10.41 7.93 13.65
CA GLU A 136 11.51 7.45 14.50
C GLU A 136 12.82 8.00 13.95
N GLU A 137 13.63 8.59 14.83
CA GLU A 137 14.93 9.14 14.48
C GLU A 137 15.97 8.02 14.45
N SER A 138 16.89 8.10 13.50
CA SER A 138 18.01 7.16 13.38
C SER A 138 19.22 7.88 12.80
N GLU A 139 20.34 7.84 13.51
CA GLU A 139 21.62 8.39 13.03
C GLU A 139 22.19 7.58 11.87
N GLU A 140 21.74 6.33 11.69
CA GLU A 140 22.19 5.40 10.63
C GLU A 140 21.57 5.67 9.24
N TYR A 141 20.58 6.57 9.12
CA TYR A 141 19.80 6.71 7.88
C TYR A 141 19.61 8.16 7.45
N ASN A 142 20.56 8.67 6.67
CA ASN A 142 20.40 9.85 5.82
C ASN A 142 19.44 9.55 4.63
N GLU A 143 19.12 10.55 3.79
CA GLU A 143 18.15 10.36 2.71
C GLU A 143 18.59 9.33 1.63
N GLU A 144 19.89 9.20 1.37
CA GLU A 144 20.41 8.18 0.45
C GLU A 144 20.32 6.78 1.06
N GLU A 145 20.70 6.65 2.34
CA GLU A 145 20.60 5.41 3.11
C GLU A 145 19.15 4.96 3.26
N LYS A 146 18.20 5.89 3.34
CA LYS A 146 16.76 5.58 3.30
C LYS A 146 16.35 4.96 1.96
N MET A 147 16.93 5.37 0.84
CA MET A 147 16.63 4.73 -0.46
C MET A 147 17.17 3.30 -0.50
N ASN A 148 18.40 3.10 -0.02
CA ASN A 148 18.99 1.77 0.11
C ASN A 148 18.18 0.88 1.08
N MET A 149 17.68 1.45 2.17
CA MET A 149 16.77 0.78 3.09
C MET A 149 15.49 0.31 2.37
N VAL A 150 14.87 1.14 1.52
CA VAL A 150 13.69 0.74 0.75
C VAL A 150 14.01 -0.38 -0.25
N GLN A 151 15.15 -0.33 -0.93
CA GLN A 151 15.58 -1.41 -1.80
C GLN A 151 15.76 -2.73 -1.02
N ASN A 152 16.36 -2.68 0.17
CA ASN A 152 16.52 -3.83 1.04
C ASN A 152 15.19 -4.38 1.57
N LEU A 153 14.23 -3.51 1.89
CA LEU A 153 12.86 -3.93 2.22
C LEU A 153 12.23 -4.75 1.08
N MET A 154 12.43 -4.30 -0.16
CA MET A 154 11.92 -5.00 -1.35
C MET A 154 12.62 -6.34 -1.57
N GLN A 155 13.94 -6.42 -1.36
CA GLN A 155 14.70 -7.67 -1.42
C GLN A 155 14.10 -8.71 -0.46
N ARG A 156 13.88 -8.34 0.81
CA ARG A 156 13.30 -9.24 1.83
C ARG A 156 11.90 -9.72 1.46
N CYS A 157 11.07 -8.84 0.89
CA CYS A 157 9.73 -9.21 0.42
C CYS A 157 9.78 -10.17 -0.79
N LEU A 158 10.80 -10.07 -1.64
CA LEU A 158 10.98 -10.98 -2.76
C LEU A 158 11.46 -12.38 -2.31
N GLU A 159 12.22 -12.46 -1.22
CA GLU A 159 12.78 -13.71 -0.68
C GLU A 159 11.78 -14.54 0.15
N SER A 160 10.78 -13.90 0.79
CA SER A 160 9.84 -14.60 1.67
C SER A 160 8.40 -14.12 1.51
N ASP A 161 7.51 -15.06 1.21
CA ASP A 161 6.07 -14.79 1.11
C ASP A 161 5.44 -14.41 2.45
N PHE A 162 5.96 -14.95 3.57
CA PHE A 162 5.51 -14.56 4.91
C PHE A 162 5.83 -13.09 5.17
N ILE A 163 7.07 -12.68 4.90
CA ILE A 163 7.51 -11.28 5.03
C ILE A 163 6.74 -10.36 4.08
N CYS A 164 6.53 -10.77 2.84
CA CYS A 164 5.72 -10.03 1.88
C CYS A 164 4.30 -9.78 2.41
N ASN A 165 3.60 -10.83 2.85
CA ASN A 165 2.24 -10.72 3.37
C ASN A 165 2.18 -9.80 4.59
N GLU A 166 3.13 -9.95 5.51
CA GLU A 166 3.27 -9.10 6.69
C GLU A 166 3.50 -7.63 6.32
N PHE A 167 4.45 -7.35 5.43
CA PHE A 167 4.80 -5.99 5.05
C PHE A 167 3.63 -5.26 4.39
N PHE A 168 2.86 -5.94 3.53
CA PHE A 168 1.63 -5.36 2.99
C PHE A 168 0.61 -5.01 4.08
N LEU A 169 0.44 -5.85 5.11
CA LEU A 169 -0.46 -5.55 6.24
C LEU A 169 0.03 -4.38 7.08
N GLN A 170 1.34 -4.27 7.32
CA GLN A 170 1.97 -3.14 7.99
C GLN A 170 1.77 -1.83 7.22
N LEU A 171 1.92 -1.86 5.89
CA LEU A 171 1.67 -0.69 5.05
C LEU A 171 0.18 -0.30 5.00
N ILE A 172 -0.75 -1.27 4.99
CA ILE A 172 -2.18 -0.98 5.15
C ILE A 172 -2.44 -0.30 6.48
N LYS A 173 -1.84 -0.80 7.57
CA LYS A 173 -1.97 -0.20 8.91
C LYS A 173 -1.55 1.26 8.88
N GLN A 174 -0.37 1.58 8.35
CA GLN A 174 0.16 2.94 8.30
C GLN A 174 -0.60 3.88 7.33
N THR A 175 -1.38 3.33 6.40
CA THR A 175 -2.22 4.10 5.47
C THR A 175 -3.72 4.10 5.83
N THR A 176 -4.08 3.54 6.99
CA THR A 176 -5.47 3.48 7.47
C THR A 176 -5.73 4.51 8.56
N ASP A 177 -6.73 5.36 8.36
CA ASP A 177 -7.22 6.35 9.32
C ASP A 177 -6.12 7.28 9.88
N HIS A 178 -5.18 7.68 9.01
CA HIS A 178 -4.12 8.63 9.35
C HIS A 178 -4.73 9.95 9.87
N PRO A 179 -4.24 10.50 11.01
CA PRO A 179 -4.88 11.64 11.70
C PRO A 179 -5.00 12.91 10.85
N ASP A 180 -4.19 13.06 9.79
CA ASP A 180 -4.21 14.25 8.92
C ASP A 180 -5.42 14.36 8.02
N LYS A 181 -6.10 13.23 7.78
CA LYS A 181 -7.33 13.18 6.97
C LYS A 181 -8.42 14.09 7.53
N LYS A 182 -8.33 14.46 8.80
CA LYS A 182 -9.32 15.30 9.50
C LYS A 182 -9.07 16.80 9.35
N TYR A 183 -7.85 17.25 9.02
CA TYR A 183 -7.49 18.66 9.20
C TYR A 183 -7.25 19.46 7.91
N ASN A 184 -7.07 18.86 6.73
CA ASN A 184 -7.12 19.46 5.36
C ASN A 184 -6.57 20.90 5.15
N LEU A 185 -5.76 21.43 6.06
CA LEU A 185 -5.32 22.82 6.11
C LEU A 185 -3.80 22.79 6.26
N LYS A 186 -3.10 23.22 5.21
CA LYS A 186 -1.63 23.37 5.09
C LYS A 186 -0.83 22.05 5.16
N PRO A 187 0.44 22.03 4.71
CA PRO A 187 1.32 20.87 4.91
C PRO A 187 1.55 20.68 6.41
N HIS A 188 0.70 19.89 7.05
CA HIS A 188 0.92 19.41 8.39
C HIS A 188 2.18 18.52 8.36
N PRO A 189 3.08 18.55 9.35
CA PRO A 189 4.27 17.68 9.38
C PRO A 189 3.94 16.18 9.32
N ASN A 190 2.74 15.78 9.73
CA ASN A 190 2.28 14.40 9.52
C ASN A 190 1.86 14.13 8.04
N SER A 191 1.57 15.15 7.21
CA SER A 191 1.22 14.98 5.78
C SER A 191 2.39 14.36 5.01
N THR A 192 3.62 14.70 5.40
CA THR A 192 4.83 14.06 4.85
C THR A 192 4.96 12.61 5.34
N VAL A 193 4.68 12.33 6.62
CA VAL A 193 4.62 10.97 7.20
C VAL A 193 3.64 10.07 6.42
N ASN A 194 2.44 10.57 6.16
CA ASN A 194 1.42 9.88 5.39
C ASN A 194 1.87 9.65 3.94
N SER A 195 2.43 10.69 3.31
CA SER A 195 2.95 10.61 1.93
C SER A 195 4.07 9.58 1.81
N ARG A 196 4.98 9.51 2.79
CA ARG A 196 6.06 8.51 2.87
C ARG A 196 5.49 7.09 3.00
N SER A 197 4.44 6.89 3.82
CA SER A 197 3.76 5.59 3.93
C SER A 197 3.12 5.15 2.60
N TRP A 198 2.51 6.09 1.87
CA TRP A 198 1.94 5.84 0.54
C TRP A 198 2.99 5.61 -0.55
N GLN A 199 4.16 6.25 -0.45
CA GLN A 199 5.31 5.99 -1.31
C GLN A 199 5.81 4.55 -1.14
N LEU A 200 5.94 4.06 0.10
CA LEU A 200 6.29 2.66 0.36
C LEU A 200 5.24 1.70 -0.22
N MET A 201 3.95 2.00 -0.05
CA MET A 201 2.86 1.23 -0.68
C MET A 201 3.00 1.17 -2.21
N ALA A 202 3.31 2.31 -2.85
CA ALA A 202 3.49 2.38 -4.30
C ALA A 202 4.68 1.53 -4.78
N VAL A 203 5.83 1.63 -4.11
CA VAL A 203 7.04 0.85 -4.44
C VAL A 203 6.82 -0.66 -4.22
N THR A 204 6.12 -1.03 -3.14
CA THR A 204 5.82 -2.44 -2.85
C THR A 204 4.87 -3.01 -3.91
N ALA A 205 3.80 -2.30 -4.23
CA ALA A 205 2.81 -2.69 -5.22
C ALA A 205 3.38 -2.75 -6.65
N SER A 206 4.38 -1.93 -6.98
CA SER A 206 5.07 -1.98 -8.27
C SER A 206 6.08 -3.12 -8.37
N THR A 207 6.52 -3.68 -7.24
CA THR A 207 7.56 -4.69 -7.21
C THR A 207 6.99 -6.11 -7.14
N LEU A 208 5.96 -6.32 -6.31
CA LEU A 208 5.45 -7.65 -6.01
C LEU A 208 3.97 -7.60 -5.55
N SER A 209 3.37 -8.78 -5.37
CA SER A 209 2.02 -8.94 -4.83
C SER A 209 1.99 -9.98 -3.70
N PRO A 210 1.05 -9.87 -2.73
CA PRO A 210 0.93 -10.87 -1.67
C PRO A 210 0.58 -12.24 -2.22
N ALA A 211 1.34 -13.27 -1.83
CA ALA A 211 1.05 -14.66 -2.21
C ALA A 211 -0.23 -15.20 -1.52
N ASN A 212 -0.55 -14.71 -0.32
CA ASN A 212 -1.77 -15.14 0.37
C ASN A 212 -2.99 -14.42 -0.19
N THR A 213 -3.93 -15.18 -0.76
CA THR A 213 -5.14 -14.64 -1.41
C THR A 213 -6.02 -13.80 -0.48
N ARG A 214 -6.07 -14.07 0.83
CA ARG A 214 -6.84 -13.23 1.78
C ARG A 214 -6.18 -11.87 1.97
N VAL A 215 -4.86 -11.85 2.11
CA VAL A 215 -4.08 -10.61 2.22
C VAL A 215 -4.17 -9.82 0.91
N GLN A 216 -3.98 -10.48 -0.24
CA GLN A 216 -4.10 -9.87 -1.56
C GLN A 216 -5.47 -9.20 -1.78
N LYS A 217 -6.57 -9.90 -1.46
CA LYS A 217 -7.93 -9.32 -1.53
C LYS A 217 -8.08 -8.10 -0.63
N TYR A 218 -7.53 -8.16 0.59
CA TYR A 218 -7.59 -7.03 1.51
C TYR A 218 -6.79 -5.81 1.01
N VAL A 219 -5.59 -6.02 0.46
CA VAL A 219 -4.79 -4.95 -0.18
C VAL A 219 -5.55 -4.32 -1.34
N VAL A 220 -6.10 -5.13 -2.25
CA VAL A 220 -6.88 -4.62 -3.40
C VAL A 220 -8.08 -3.81 -2.92
N CYS A 221 -8.84 -4.32 -1.93
CA CYS A 221 -10.00 -3.62 -1.38
C CYS A 221 -9.61 -2.29 -0.70
N HIS A 222 -8.52 -2.29 0.09
CA HIS A 222 -7.98 -1.09 0.73
C HIS A 222 -7.57 -0.03 -0.30
N LEU A 223 -6.81 -0.43 -1.32
CA LEU A 223 -6.38 0.48 -2.38
C LEU A 223 -7.57 1.03 -3.16
N LYS A 224 -8.55 0.20 -3.52
CA LYS A 224 -9.81 0.65 -4.14
C LYS A 224 -10.52 1.68 -3.27
N LYS A 225 -10.64 1.45 -1.97
CA LYS A 225 -11.31 2.38 -1.04
C LYS A 225 -10.56 3.72 -0.98
N CYS A 226 -9.25 3.69 -0.81
CA CYS A 226 -8.46 4.92 -0.73
C CYS A 226 -8.43 5.67 -2.07
N SER A 227 -8.54 4.96 -3.20
CA SER A 227 -8.55 5.53 -4.55
C SER A 227 -9.78 6.38 -4.89
N MET A 228 -10.85 6.26 -4.09
CA MET A 228 -12.15 6.91 -4.33
C MET A 228 -12.07 8.43 -4.26
N ASP A 229 -11.18 8.95 -3.42
CA ASP A 229 -10.95 10.38 -3.32
C ASP A 229 -9.96 10.79 -4.43
N THR A 230 -10.45 11.48 -5.45
CA THR A 230 -9.62 11.85 -6.60
C THR A 230 -8.76 13.09 -6.38
N THR A 231 -9.09 13.89 -5.37
CA THR A 231 -8.45 15.18 -5.13
C THR A 231 -7.28 15.08 -4.15
N THR A 232 -7.37 14.17 -3.18
CA THR A 232 -6.31 13.95 -2.18
C THR A 232 -5.06 13.29 -2.76
N GLU A 233 -3.90 13.60 -2.16
CA GLU A 233 -2.65 12.90 -2.48
C GLU A 233 -2.71 11.41 -2.14
N GLU A 234 -3.37 11.03 -1.04
CA GLU A 234 -3.63 9.63 -0.67
C GLU A 234 -4.31 8.88 -1.81
N GLY A 235 -5.41 9.44 -2.34
CA GLY A 235 -6.16 8.75 -3.39
C GLY A 235 -5.41 8.69 -4.72
N LYS A 236 -4.59 9.70 -5.04
CA LYS A 236 -3.67 9.64 -6.19
C LYS A 236 -2.64 8.51 -6.03
N PHE A 237 -2.02 8.37 -4.87
CA PHE A 237 -1.12 7.25 -4.58
C PHE A 237 -1.84 5.91 -4.58
N ALA A 238 -3.05 5.82 -4.03
CA ALA A 238 -3.85 4.61 -4.00
C ALA A 238 -4.22 4.12 -5.40
N ARG A 239 -4.62 5.03 -6.30
CA ARG A 239 -4.88 4.71 -7.73
C ARG A 239 -3.64 4.18 -8.42
N PHE A 240 -2.52 4.88 -8.24
CA PHE A 240 -1.25 4.48 -8.84
C PHE A 240 -0.83 3.09 -8.32
N SER A 241 -0.85 2.88 -7.01
CA SER A 241 -0.52 1.60 -6.36
C SER A 241 -1.45 0.47 -6.81
N LEU A 242 -2.75 0.75 -7.00
CA LEU A 242 -3.72 -0.24 -7.51
C LEU A 242 -3.42 -0.65 -8.96
N LYS A 243 -3.03 0.32 -9.81
CA LYS A 243 -2.60 0.05 -11.19
C LYS A 243 -1.36 -0.84 -11.20
N CYS A 244 -0.35 -0.50 -10.39
CA CYS A 244 0.87 -1.28 -10.21
C CYS A 244 0.58 -2.69 -9.68
N LEU A 245 -0.22 -2.82 -8.62
CA LEU A 245 -0.54 -4.11 -8.03
C LEU A 245 -1.27 -5.04 -9.01
N THR A 246 -2.24 -4.52 -9.76
CA THR A 246 -2.95 -5.31 -10.78
C THR A 246 -1.97 -5.89 -11.81
N ARG A 247 -1.00 -5.09 -12.26
CA ARG A 247 0.06 -5.55 -13.18
C ARG A 247 0.97 -6.60 -12.52
N SER A 248 1.38 -6.37 -11.27
CA SER A 248 2.21 -7.31 -10.50
C SER A 248 1.52 -8.64 -10.20
N ILE A 249 0.19 -8.69 -10.26
CA ILE A 249 -0.60 -9.93 -10.15
C ILE A 249 -0.64 -10.69 -11.47
N GLU A 250 -0.74 -9.98 -12.60
CA GLU A 250 -0.83 -10.58 -13.94
C GLU A 250 0.52 -11.05 -14.48
N LYS A 251 1.61 -10.37 -14.09
CA LYS A 251 2.96 -10.65 -14.57
C LYS A 251 3.70 -11.64 -13.68
N LYS A 252 4.79 -12.21 -14.21
CA LYS A 252 5.69 -13.08 -13.43
C LYS A 252 6.39 -12.26 -12.34
N ARG A 253 6.59 -12.88 -11.17
CA ARG A 253 7.31 -12.28 -10.04
C ARG A 253 8.70 -11.81 -10.46
N ARG A 254 9.09 -10.61 -10.02
CA ARG A 254 10.44 -10.08 -10.18
C ARG A 254 11.46 -10.99 -9.50
N LYS A 255 12.68 -11.05 -10.06
CA LYS A 255 13.82 -11.77 -9.47
C LYS A 255 14.70 -10.90 -8.59
N PHE A 256 14.66 -9.60 -8.81
CA PHE A 256 15.51 -8.61 -8.15
C PHE A 256 14.67 -7.41 -7.69
N PRO A 257 15.07 -6.74 -6.62
CA PRO A 257 14.42 -5.53 -6.13
C PRO A 257 14.60 -4.39 -7.14
N PRO A 258 13.71 -3.38 -7.12
CA PRO A 258 13.88 -2.21 -7.96
C PRO A 258 15.18 -1.50 -7.64
N SER A 259 15.77 -0.85 -8.64
CA SER A 259 16.96 0.00 -8.45
C SER A 259 16.61 1.28 -7.67
N VAL A 260 17.57 1.94 -7.04
CA VAL A 260 17.35 3.24 -6.36
C VAL A 260 16.72 4.29 -7.30
N PRO A 261 17.19 4.47 -8.56
CA PRO A 261 16.53 5.37 -9.51
C PRO A 261 15.09 4.98 -9.81
N GLU A 262 14.80 3.69 -9.94
CA GLU A 262 13.43 3.20 -10.13
C GLU A 262 12.54 3.52 -8.92
N ILE A 263 13.04 3.28 -7.71
CA ILE A 263 12.35 3.62 -6.46
C ILE A 263 12.00 5.11 -6.44
N GLN A 264 12.96 5.99 -6.76
CA GLN A 264 12.74 7.44 -6.79
C GLN A 264 11.67 7.85 -7.81
N CYS A 265 11.67 7.27 -9.01
CA CYS A 265 10.63 7.51 -10.01
C CYS A 265 9.25 7.07 -9.50
N VAL A 266 9.14 5.87 -8.93
CA VAL A 266 7.88 5.32 -8.41
C VAL A 266 7.34 6.17 -7.24
N MET A 267 8.20 6.60 -6.32
CA MET A 267 7.82 7.48 -5.20
C MET A 267 7.29 8.84 -5.66
N GLN A 268 7.74 9.32 -6.82
CA GLN A 268 7.24 10.54 -7.45
C GLN A 268 6.07 10.28 -8.42
N ARG A 269 5.69 9.01 -8.63
CA ARG A 269 4.73 8.54 -9.65
C ARG A 269 5.09 9.06 -11.05
N LYS A 270 6.39 9.15 -11.33
CA LYS A 270 6.94 9.54 -12.63
C LYS A 270 7.33 8.31 -13.44
N PRO A 271 7.29 8.39 -14.77
CA PRO A 271 7.84 7.34 -15.61
C PRO A 271 9.32 7.10 -15.35
N ILE A 272 9.75 5.86 -15.52
CA ILE A 272 11.17 5.51 -15.44
C ILE A 272 11.73 5.65 -16.85
N THR A 273 12.80 6.43 -16.99
CA THR A 273 13.43 6.66 -18.30
C THR A 273 14.91 6.28 -18.25
N GLN A 274 15.40 5.65 -19.32
CA GLN A 274 16.80 5.27 -19.44
C GLN A 274 17.29 5.63 -20.84
N LYS A 275 18.53 6.12 -20.87
CA LYS A 275 19.22 6.41 -22.12
C LYS A 275 19.88 5.14 -22.64
N ILE A 276 19.53 4.75 -23.86
CA ILE A 276 20.14 3.66 -24.62
C ILE A 276 21.09 4.27 -25.65
N TYR A 277 22.30 3.74 -25.67
CA TYR A 277 23.34 4.10 -26.64
C TYR A 277 23.44 3.03 -27.72
N PHE A 278 23.47 3.46 -28.97
CA PHE A 278 23.58 2.61 -30.14
C PHE A 278 25.02 2.58 -30.66
N LEU A 279 25.39 1.50 -31.37
CA LEU A 279 26.73 1.32 -31.91
C LEU A 279 27.12 2.37 -32.96
N ASN A 280 26.14 3.03 -33.59
CA ASN A 280 26.34 4.14 -34.51
C ASN A 280 26.61 5.49 -33.80
N GLY A 281 26.72 5.50 -32.47
CA GLY A 281 26.91 6.71 -31.67
C GLY A 281 25.62 7.48 -31.36
N GLU A 282 24.46 7.05 -31.87
CA GLU A 282 23.18 7.65 -31.51
C GLU A 282 22.77 7.26 -30.09
N GLN A 283 21.91 8.09 -29.49
CA GLN A 283 21.30 7.82 -28.19
C GLN A 283 19.79 8.03 -28.28
N ARG A 284 19.01 7.20 -27.59
CA ARG A 284 17.57 7.40 -27.42
C ARG A 284 17.19 7.27 -25.96
N VAL A 285 16.27 8.11 -25.51
CA VAL A 285 15.66 7.97 -24.19
C VAL A 285 14.41 7.13 -24.36
N ILE A 286 14.37 5.99 -23.66
CA ILE A 286 13.20 5.14 -23.61
C ILE A 286 12.53 5.24 -22.25
N GLU A 287 11.22 5.09 -22.24
CA GLU A 287 10.42 4.94 -21.04
C GLU A 287 10.16 3.45 -20.81
N PHE A 288 10.25 3.00 -19.56
CA PHE A 288 9.92 1.64 -19.16
C PHE A 288 9.06 1.64 -17.90
N ASP A 289 8.21 0.63 -17.81
CA ASP A 289 7.37 0.38 -16.66
C ASP A 289 8.11 -0.48 -15.62
N SER A 290 7.67 -0.36 -14.38
CA SER A 290 8.12 -1.16 -13.23
C SER A 290 7.66 -2.63 -13.26
N ALA A 291 6.86 -3.06 -14.24
CA ALA A 291 6.30 -4.41 -14.27
C ALA A 291 6.69 -5.17 -15.53
#